data_AF-A0A966DRQ5-F1
#
_entry.id   AF-A0A966DRQ5-F1
#
_cell.length_a   1.000
_cell.length_b   1.000
_cell.length_c   1.000
_cell.angle_alpha   90.00
_cell.angle_beta   90.00
_cell.angle_gamma   90.00
#
_symmetry.space_group_name_H-M   'P 1'
#
loop_
_entity.id
_entity.type
_entity.pdbx_description
1 polymer ?
#
loop_
_entity_poly.entity_id
_entity_poly.type
_entity_poly.pdbx_seq_one_letter_code
_entity_poly.pdbx_strand_id
1 'polypeptide(L)' 'MKEAVILAGGFGTRLQEVVHDVPKPMAPVHGRPFLEYQFDYLIGQG' A
#
# COMPACT_ATOMS: atom_id res chain seq x y z
N MET A 1 -4.41 -18.74 -14.66
CA MET A 1 -4.53 -17.67 -13.66
C MET A 1 -3.24 -16.88 -13.66
N LYS A 2 -3.31 -15.55 -13.57
CA LYS A 2 -2.13 -14.70 -13.38
C LYS A 2 -2.09 -14.28 -11.91
N GLU A 3 -0.90 -14.28 -11.34
CA GLU A 3 -0.67 -13.92 -9.94
C GLU A 3 0.14 -12.62 -9.87
N ALA A 4 -0.13 -11.82 -8.85
CA ALA A 4 0.62 -10.60 -8.54
C ALA A 4 1.06 -10.65 -7.08
N VAL A 5 2.27 -10.19 -6.80
CA VAL A 5 2.85 -10.14 -5.44
C VAL A 5 3.15 -8.69 -5.08
N ILE A 6 2.61 -8.23 -3.95
CA ILE A 6 2.91 -6.92 -3.38
C ILE A 6 3.86 -7.11 -2.20
N LEU A 7 5.05 -6.51 -2.28
CA LEU A 7 6.02 -6.55 -1.19
C LEU A 7 5.69 -5.51 -0.12
N ALA A 8 5.27 -5.98 1.06
CA ALA A 8 4.79 -5.15 2.16
C ALA A 8 5.64 -5.24 3.44
N GLY A 9 6.79 -5.93 3.42
CA GLY A 9 7.58 -6.25 4.62
C GLY A 9 8.59 -5.19 5.11
N GLY A 10 8.66 -4.02 4.46
CA GLY A 10 9.62 -2.97 4.86
C GLY A 10 9.15 -2.15 6.06
N PHE A 11 10.06 -1.80 6.98
CA PHE A 11 9.75 -1.04 8.20
C PHE A 11 9.22 0.38 7.98
N GLY A 12 9.39 0.97 6.79
CA GLY A 12 8.79 2.27 6.47
C GLY A 12 9.35 3.47 7.26
N THR A 13 10.57 3.38 7.79
CA THR A 13 11.14 4.34 8.77
C THR A 13 11.13 5.80 8.35
N ARG A 14 11.30 6.10 7.05
CA ARG A 14 11.24 7.49 6.55
C ARG A 14 9.85 8.09 6.57
N LEU A 15 8.80 7.26 6.52
CA LEU A 15 7.40 7.70 6.53
C LEU A 15 6.83 7.73 7.96
N GLN A 16 7.52 7.14 8.94
CA GLN A 16 7.05 7.05 10.33
C GLN A 16 6.82 8.42 10.97
N GLU A 17 7.54 9.47 10.55
CA GLU A 17 7.32 10.85 11.02
C GLU A 17 5.94 11.40 10.64
N VAL A 18 5.34 10.88 9.55
CA VAL A 18 4.06 11.34 8.99
C VAL A 18 2.94 10.33 9.28
N VAL A 19 3.27 9.04 9.32
CA VAL A 19 2.33 7.93 9.50
C VAL A 19 2.93 6.95 10.49
N HIS A 20 2.55 7.07 11.76
CA HIS A 20 3.16 6.32 12.87
C HIS A 20 2.35 5.08 13.30
N ASP A 21 1.04 5.08 13.08
CA ASP A 21 0.14 4.05 13.64
C ASP A 21 -0.09 2.84 12.74
N VAL A 22 0.29 2.94 11.46
CA VAL A 22 -0.02 1.91 10.46
C VAL A 22 1.20 1.57 9.59
N PRO A 23 1.30 0.33 9.07
CA PRO A 23 2.33 -0.03 8.11
C PRO A 23 2.30 0.87 6.87
N LYS A 24 3.44 1.08 6.22
CA LYS A 24 3.56 1.95 5.02
C LYS A 24 2.48 1.68 3.95
N PRO A 25 2.17 0.43 3.56
CA PRO A 25 1.12 0.18 2.56
C PRO A 25 -0.28 0.65 3.00
N MET A 26 -0.52 0.77 4.30
CA MET A 26 -1.78 1.22 4.88
C MET A 26 -1.82 2.74 5.12
N ALA A 27 -0.74 3.46 4.81
CA ALA A 27 -0.72 4.91 4.92
C ALA A 27 -1.88 5.55 4.15
N PRO A 28 -2.62 6.50 4.76
CA PRO A 28 -3.76 7.12 4.12
C PRO A 28 -3.31 8.08 3.01
N VAL A 29 -3.85 7.88 1.82
CA VAL A 29 -3.74 8.78 0.66
C VAL A 29 -5.16 9.16 0.27
N HIS A 30 -5.50 10.44 0.38
CA HIS A 30 -6.88 10.94 0.18
C HIS A 30 -7.96 10.17 0.97
N GLY A 31 -7.63 9.77 2.20
CA GLY A 31 -8.55 9.01 3.08
C GLY A 31 -8.65 7.52 2.78
N ARG A 32 -7.90 7.00 1.80
CA ARG A 32 -7.85 5.57 1.46
C ARG A 32 -6.46 4.99 1.73
N PRO A 33 -6.32 3.75 2.23
CA PRO A 33 -5.03 3.07 2.31
C PRO A 33 -4.32 3.05 0.94
N PHE A 34 -3.03 3.37 0.89
CA PHE A 34 -2.25 3.32 -0.35
C PHE A 34 -2.35 1.96 -1.07
N LEU A 35 -2.44 0.87 -0.31
CA LEU A 35 -2.60 -0.49 -0.83
C LEU A 35 -3.84 -0.66 -1.72
N GLU A 36 -4.93 0.08 -1.47
CA GLU A 36 -6.12 0.02 -2.32
C GLU A 36 -5.86 0.52 -3.74
N TYR A 37 -5.03 1.55 -3.91
CA TYR A 37 -4.65 2.03 -5.24
C TYR A 37 -3.87 0.97 -6.03
N GLN A 38 -3.05 0.17 -5.33
CA GLN A 38 -2.34 -0.95 -5.94
C GLN A 38 -3.32 -2.04 -6.37
N PHE A 39 -4.34 -2.32 -5.56
CA PHE A 39 -5.41 -3.25 -5.95
C PHE A 39 -6.24 -2.73 -7.11
N ASP A 40 -6.69 -1.46 -7.10
CA ASP A 40 -7.43 -0.84 -8.19
C ASP A 40 -6.66 -0.98 -9.53
N TYR A 41 -5.35 -0.69 -9.49
CA TYR A 41 -4.48 -0.86 -10.65
C TYR A 41 -4.42 -2.30 -11.15
N LEU A 42 -4.22 -3.27 -10.23
CA LEU A 42 -4.09 -4.70 -10.56
C LEU A 42 -5.39 -5.31 -11.06
N ILE A 43 -6.53 -4.96 -10.45
CA ILE A 43 -7.88 -5.37 -10.88
C ILE A 43 -8.15 -4.86 -12.30
N GLY A 44 -7.68 -3.65 -12.64
CA GLY A 44 -7.77 -3.12 -14.00
C GLY A 44 -6.93 -3.86 -15.06
N GLN A 45 -6.06 -4.80 -14.67
CA GLN A 45 -5.22 -5.57 -15.61
C GLN A 45 -5.88 -6.85 -16.15
N GLY A 46 -7.12 -7.16 -15.74
CA GLY A 46 -7.92 -8.30 -16.21
C GLY A 46 -7.94 -9.48 -15.25
#